data_AF-A0A925HDD7-F1
#
_entry.id   AF-A0A925HDD7-F1
#
_cell.length_a   1.000
_cell.length_b   1.000
_cell.length_c   1.000
_cell.angle_alpha   90.00
_cell.angle_beta   90.00
_cell.angle_gamma   90.00
#
_symmetry.space_group_name_H-M   'P 1'
#
loop_
_entity.id
_entity.type
_entity.pdbx_description
1 polymer ?
#
loop_
_entity_poly.entity_id
_entity_poly.type
_entity_poly.pdbx_seq_one_letter_code
_entity_poly.pdbx_strand_id
1 'polypeptide(L)'
;MDLDGFDDYDHIPEFDRNRFSGRDEGEEWKHNHIDECSRNLYNKAKEIYKLTRSLTDLFPEAEQAEYIKSVLIGNASIIPAKIIGAQRGFYSMQMEKAVIVKMNIVELRNTLWMCLAENWCDESYVEMVRAEIEQFRLLFIDWIKSFDKTNDFADEWHLFNDPETFPKDDEE
;
A
#
# COMPACT_ATOMS: atom_id res chain seq x y z
N MET A 1 -17.28 -16.85 -5.02
CA MET A 1 -16.31 -16.56 -3.95
C MET A 1 -17.10 -15.80 -2.92
N ASP A 2 -17.37 -16.40 -1.77
CA ASP A 2 -17.99 -15.69 -0.64
C ASP A 2 -16.97 -14.68 -0.13
N LEU A 3 -17.27 -13.39 -0.33
CA LEU A 3 -16.43 -12.27 0.09
C LEU A 3 -16.59 -11.95 1.58
N ASP A 4 -17.50 -12.62 2.29
CA ASP A 4 -17.76 -12.44 3.71
C ASP A 4 -16.57 -12.82 4.61
N GLY A 5 -15.59 -13.58 4.08
CA GLY A 5 -14.34 -13.89 4.78
C GLY A 5 -13.21 -12.86 4.55
N PHE A 6 -13.40 -11.86 3.69
CA PHE A 6 -12.41 -10.83 3.41
C PHE A 6 -12.47 -9.65 4.39
N ASP A 7 -13.55 -9.56 5.16
CA ASP A 7 -13.80 -8.48 6.11
C ASP A 7 -13.19 -8.72 7.50
N ASP A 8 -12.66 -9.92 7.74
CA ASP A 8 -11.97 -10.27 8.98
C ASP A 8 -10.46 -10.02 8.88
N TYR A 9 -10.10 -8.74 8.95
CA TYR A 9 -8.71 -8.29 9.00
C TYR A 9 -8.06 -8.50 10.39
N ASP A 10 -8.76 -9.08 11.39
CA ASP A 10 -8.07 -9.61 12.57
C ASP A 10 -7.23 -10.84 12.24
N HIS A 11 -7.47 -11.45 11.07
CA HIS A 11 -6.69 -12.56 10.52
C HIS A 11 -5.64 -12.14 9.48
N ILE A 12 -5.32 -10.85 9.32
CA ILE A 12 -4.19 -10.45 8.46
C ILE A 12 -2.94 -11.20 8.93
N PRO A 13 -2.28 -11.97 8.04
CA PRO A 13 -1.06 -12.69 8.40
C PRO A 13 -0.01 -11.76 9.00
N GLU A 14 0.86 -12.32 9.83
CA GLU A 14 2.08 -11.62 10.19
C GLU A 14 2.98 -11.49 8.97
N PHE A 15 3.84 -10.47 8.98
CA PHE A 15 4.83 -10.32 7.93
C PHE A 15 5.78 -11.52 7.96
N ASP A 16 5.71 -12.36 6.94
CA ASP A 16 6.57 -13.54 6.80
C ASP A 16 7.63 -13.31 5.73
N ARG A 17 8.87 -13.09 6.18
CA ARG A 17 10.03 -12.94 5.28
C ARG A 17 10.33 -14.23 4.48
N ASN A 18 9.96 -15.38 5.02
CA ASN A 18 10.23 -16.68 4.40
C ASN A 18 9.19 -17.06 3.35
N ARG A 19 8.12 -16.27 3.18
CA ARG A 19 7.08 -16.50 2.18
C ARG A 19 7.65 -16.62 0.76
N PHE A 20 8.83 -16.04 0.52
CA PHE A 20 9.53 -16.05 -0.77
C PHE A 20 10.96 -16.62 -0.70
N SER A 21 11.38 -17.21 0.42
CA SER A 21 12.79 -17.59 0.64
C SER A 21 13.27 -18.78 -0.19
N GLY A 22 12.37 -19.54 -0.81
CA GLY A 22 12.75 -20.72 -1.60
C GLY A 22 13.48 -20.48 -2.93
N ARG A 23 13.83 -19.22 -3.27
CA ARG A 23 14.47 -18.88 -4.56
C ARG A 23 15.93 -18.44 -4.47
N ASP A 24 16.41 -17.95 -3.32
CA ASP A 24 17.68 -17.22 -3.22
C ASP A 24 18.58 -17.72 -2.07
N GLU A 25 18.78 -19.04 -1.96
CA GLU A 25 19.75 -19.60 -1.01
C GLU A 25 21.16 -19.04 -1.28
N GLY A 26 21.70 -18.27 -0.34
CA GLY A 26 23.05 -17.67 -0.40
C GLY A 26 23.12 -16.18 -0.74
N GLU A 27 22.02 -15.55 -1.17
CA GLU A 27 21.95 -14.09 -1.45
C GLU A 27 21.13 -13.31 -0.41
N GLU A 28 20.74 -13.94 0.69
CA GLU A 28 19.88 -13.37 1.74
C GLU A 28 20.35 -12.00 2.25
N TRP A 29 21.67 -11.78 2.31
CA TRP A 29 22.24 -10.52 2.80
C TRP A 29 21.87 -9.31 1.93
N LYS A 30 21.61 -9.50 0.63
CA LYS A 30 21.22 -8.43 -0.30
C LYS A 30 19.81 -7.91 -0.02
N HIS A 31 18.97 -8.72 0.61
CA HIS A 31 17.55 -8.41 0.82
C HIS A 31 17.21 -7.89 2.22
N ASN A 32 18.19 -7.86 3.13
CA ASN A 32 17.97 -7.46 4.52
C ASN A 32 17.35 -6.06 4.67
N HIS A 33 17.77 -5.09 3.86
CA HIS A 33 17.26 -3.72 3.97
C HIS A 33 15.82 -3.58 3.45
N ILE A 34 15.52 -4.15 2.27
CA ILE A 34 14.14 -4.13 1.73
C ILE A 34 13.19 -4.93 2.61
N ASP A 35 13.63 -6.04 3.20
CA ASP A 35 12.80 -6.85 4.10
C ASP A 35 12.46 -6.09 5.38
N GLU A 36 13.42 -5.37 5.98
CA GLU A 36 13.17 -4.53 7.15
C GLU A 36 12.21 -3.38 6.83
N CYS A 37 12.47 -2.63 5.75
CA CYS A 37 11.60 -1.52 5.35
C CYS A 37 10.19 -1.99 5.00
N SER A 38 10.06 -3.12 4.28
CA SER A 38 8.77 -3.71 3.93
C SER A 38 7.99 -4.14 5.16
N ARG A 39 8.64 -4.77 6.15
CA ARG A 39 8.01 -5.17 7.41
C ARG A 39 7.48 -3.97 8.19
N ASN A 40 8.29 -2.93 8.34
CA ASN A 40 7.90 -1.73 9.08
C ASN A 40 6.71 -1.03 8.40
N LEU A 41 6.76 -0.87 7.08
CA LEU A 41 5.69 -0.26 6.30
C LEU A 41 4.40 -1.10 6.34
N TYR A 42 4.52 -2.42 6.23
CA TYR A 42 3.41 -3.36 6.31
C TYR A 42 2.68 -3.29 7.66
N ASN A 43 3.43 -3.30 8.76
CA ASN A 43 2.85 -3.19 10.10
C ASN A 43 2.11 -1.87 10.27
N LYS A 44 2.68 -0.75 9.79
CA LYS A 44 2.00 0.54 9.80
C LYS A 44 0.73 0.54 8.94
N ALA A 45 0.72 -0.15 7.79
CA ALA A 45 -0.49 -0.32 6.99
C ALA A 45 -1.59 -1.08 7.74
N LYS A 46 -1.23 -2.14 8.49
CA LYS A 46 -2.17 -2.89 9.34
C LYS A 46 -2.77 -2.00 10.42
N GLU A 47 -1.96 -1.16 11.07
CA GLU A 47 -2.43 -0.20 12.08
C GLU A 47 -3.44 0.80 11.49
N ILE A 48 -3.11 1.39 10.33
CA ILE A 48 -4.00 2.33 9.63
C ILE A 48 -5.32 1.67 9.24
N TYR A 49 -5.29 0.43 8.75
CA TYR A 49 -6.50 -0.32 8.45
C TYR A 49 -7.38 -0.47 9.69
N LYS A 50 -6.82 -0.93 10.80
CA LYS A 50 -7.59 -1.17 12.05
C LYS A 50 -8.21 0.12 12.58
N LEU A 51 -7.46 1.22 12.54
CA LEU A 51 -7.97 2.53 12.93
C LEU A 51 -9.07 3.01 11.98
N THR A 52 -8.89 2.82 10.67
CA THR A 52 -9.89 3.19 9.67
C THR A 52 -11.17 2.38 9.88
N ARG A 53 -11.09 1.07 10.15
CA ARG A 53 -12.25 0.25 10.47
C ARG A 53 -12.99 0.76 11.70
N SER A 54 -12.25 0.98 12.78
CA SER A 54 -12.81 1.51 14.03
C SER A 54 -13.47 2.89 13.83
N LEU A 55 -12.87 3.75 12.99
CA LEU A 55 -13.43 5.06 12.64
C LEU A 55 -14.75 4.94 11.87
N THR A 56 -14.81 4.03 10.90
CA THR A 56 -16.03 3.84 10.07
C THR A 56 -17.22 3.28 10.84
N ASP A 57 -17.02 2.77 12.06
CA ASP A 57 -18.12 2.35 12.93
C ASP A 57 -18.81 3.53 13.63
N LEU A 58 -18.23 4.74 13.54
CA LEU A 58 -18.82 5.98 14.04
C LEU A 58 -19.73 6.68 13.02
N PHE A 59 -19.72 6.22 11.76
CA PHE A 59 -20.43 6.88 10.67
C PHE A 59 -21.96 6.68 10.81
N PRO A 60 -22.77 7.62 10.29
CA PRO A 60 -24.22 7.48 10.34
C PRO A 60 -24.71 6.33 9.46
N GLU A 61 -25.85 5.75 9.82
CA GLU A 61 -26.55 4.73 9.01
C GLU A 61 -27.24 5.39 7.81
N ALA A 62 -26.45 5.70 6.77
CA ALA A 62 -26.91 6.31 5.52
C ALA A 62 -26.23 5.66 4.32
N GLU A 63 -26.93 5.54 3.19
CA GLU A 63 -26.41 4.91 1.97
C GLU A 63 -25.08 5.53 1.51
N GLN A 64 -24.98 6.85 1.56
CA GLN A 64 -23.76 7.57 1.22
C GLN A 64 -22.61 7.22 2.18
N ALA A 65 -22.88 7.11 3.48
CA ALA A 65 -21.88 6.76 4.48
C ALA A 65 -21.39 5.32 4.32
N GLU A 66 -22.27 4.37 3.99
CA GLU A 66 -21.91 2.99 3.69
C GLU A 66 -21.03 2.87 2.45
N TYR A 67 -21.36 3.62 1.38
CA TYR A 67 -20.50 3.70 0.21
C TYR A 67 -19.10 4.20 0.59
N ILE A 68 -19.00 5.25 1.39
CA ILE A 68 -17.71 5.83 1.79
C ILE A 68 -16.94 4.90 2.73
N LYS A 69 -17.62 4.21 3.64
CA LYS A 69 -17.02 3.14 4.45
C LYS A 69 -16.36 2.10 3.56
N SER A 70 -17.06 1.64 2.51
CA SER A 70 -16.49 0.68 1.56
C SER A 70 -15.25 1.21 0.83
N VAL A 71 -15.23 2.51 0.46
CA VAL A 71 -14.07 3.16 -0.18
C VAL A 71 -12.88 3.25 0.76
N LEU A 72 -13.08 3.69 2.01
CA LEU A 72 -12.02 3.80 3.02
C LEU A 72 -11.40 2.43 3.34
N ILE A 73 -12.23 1.42 3.59
CA ILE A 73 -11.79 0.06 3.89
C ILE A 73 -11.12 -0.58 2.67
N GLY A 74 -11.69 -0.40 1.48
CA GLY A 74 -11.11 -0.87 0.22
C GLY A 74 -9.69 -0.34 0.02
N ASN A 75 -9.50 0.98 0.14
CA ASN A 75 -8.20 1.63 0.02
C ASN A 75 -7.20 1.09 1.06
N ALA A 76 -7.60 0.99 2.32
CA ALA A 76 -6.74 0.47 3.39
C ALA A 76 -6.34 -1.00 3.16
N SER A 77 -7.27 -1.83 2.66
CA SER A 77 -7.08 -3.28 2.47
C SER A 77 -6.12 -3.64 1.34
N ILE A 78 -5.98 -2.79 0.33
CA ILE A 78 -5.12 -3.07 -0.82
C ILE A 78 -3.64 -2.90 -0.45
N ILE A 79 -3.33 -1.94 0.43
CA ILE A 79 -1.96 -1.51 0.73
C ILE A 79 -1.07 -2.66 1.23
N PRO A 80 -1.45 -3.46 2.24
CA PRO A 80 -0.60 -4.53 2.76
C PRO A 80 -0.21 -5.57 1.69
N ALA A 81 -1.15 -5.93 0.81
CA ALA A 81 -0.93 -6.89 -0.25
C ALA A 81 0.10 -6.39 -1.28
N LYS A 82 0.08 -5.09 -1.60
CA LYS A 82 1.02 -4.48 -2.55
C LYS A 82 2.43 -4.35 -1.97
N ILE A 83 2.55 -4.07 -0.67
CA ILE A 83 3.85 -4.05 0.03
C ILE A 83 4.51 -5.42 -0.04
N ILE A 84 3.79 -6.49 0.33
CA ILE A 84 4.30 -7.87 0.23
C ILE A 84 4.67 -8.20 -1.22
N GLY A 85 3.81 -7.85 -2.17
CA GLY A 85 4.02 -8.14 -3.60
C GLY A 85 5.24 -7.45 -4.22
N ALA A 86 5.81 -6.43 -3.57
CA ALA A 86 7.01 -5.73 -4.02
C ALA A 86 8.30 -6.16 -3.29
N GLN A 87 8.24 -7.14 -2.38
CA GLN A 87 9.43 -7.64 -1.68
C GLN A 87 10.50 -8.21 -2.61
N ARG A 88 10.09 -8.74 -3.76
CA ARG A 88 10.97 -9.33 -4.78
C ARG A 88 10.47 -8.90 -6.16
N GLY A 89 11.38 -8.75 -7.11
CA GLY A 89 11.06 -8.38 -8.48
C GLY A 89 12.01 -7.34 -9.05
N PHE A 90 11.74 -6.96 -10.29
CA PHE A 90 12.43 -5.87 -10.99
C PHE A 90 11.97 -4.51 -10.48
N TYR A 91 12.84 -3.51 -10.59
CA TYR A 91 12.58 -2.14 -10.13
C TYR A 91 11.25 -1.58 -10.65
N SER A 92 10.97 -1.70 -11.94
CA SER A 92 9.70 -1.27 -12.56
C SER A 92 8.48 -1.88 -11.85
N MET A 93 8.47 -3.19 -11.67
CA MET A 93 7.39 -3.91 -10.97
C MET A 93 7.23 -3.45 -9.52
N GLN A 94 8.34 -3.23 -8.80
CA GLN A 94 8.29 -2.71 -7.43
C GLN A 94 7.69 -1.30 -7.39
N MET A 95 8.08 -0.45 -8.33
CA MET A 95 7.57 0.92 -8.48
C MET A 95 6.08 0.95 -8.82
N GLU A 96 5.58 0.06 -9.67
CA GLU A 96 4.14 -0.07 -9.92
C GLU A 96 3.35 -0.33 -8.63
N LYS A 97 3.82 -1.28 -7.80
CA LYS A 97 3.13 -1.59 -6.54
C LYS A 97 3.20 -0.40 -5.60
N ALA A 98 4.32 0.32 -5.59
CA ALA A 98 4.46 1.53 -4.81
C ALA A 98 3.52 2.66 -5.26
N VAL A 99 3.26 2.80 -6.56
CA VAL A 99 2.25 3.74 -7.07
C VAL A 99 0.88 3.37 -6.56
N ILE A 100 0.49 2.08 -6.60
CA ILE A 100 -0.81 1.63 -6.07
C ILE A 100 -0.91 1.93 -4.57
N VAL A 101 0.14 1.63 -3.79
CA VAL A 101 0.19 1.96 -2.35
C VAL A 101 -0.02 3.46 -2.12
N LYS A 102 0.72 4.31 -2.84
CA LYS A 102 0.63 5.76 -2.73
C LYS A 102 -0.76 6.28 -3.11
N MET A 103 -1.35 5.78 -4.19
CA MET A 103 -2.69 6.17 -4.62
C MET A 103 -3.72 5.85 -3.54
N ASN A 104 -3.71 4.63 -3.00
CA ASN A 104 -4.70 4.20 -2.01
C ASN A 104 -4.55 4.98 -0.69
N ILE A 105 -3.32 5.22 -0.20
CA ILE A 105 -3.14 5.96 1.06
C ILE A 105 -3.49 7.45 0.91
N VAL A 106 -3.22 8.05 -0.25
CA VAL A 106 -3.59 9.44 -0.54
C VAL A 106 -5.11 9.57 -0.67
N GLU A 107 -5.75 8.63 -1.36
CA GLU A 107 -7.21 8.63 -1.50
C GLU A 107 -7.88 8.43 -0.15
N LEU A 108 -7.44 7.46 0.66
CA LEU A 108 -7.91 7.28 2.04
C LEU A 108 -7.84 8.61 2.82
N ARG A 109 -6.69 9.29 2.79
CA ARG A 109 -6.52 10.60 3.44
C ARG A 109 -7.49 11.65 2.91
N ASN A 110 -7.72 11.71 1.60
CA ASN A 110 -8.64 12.68 0.99
C ASN A 110 -10.10 12.38 1.38
N THR A 111 -10.48 11.11 1.42
CA THR A 111 -11.83 10.68 1.83
C THR A 111 -12.10 11.03 3.30
N LEU A 112 -11.10 10.94 4.19
CA LEU A 112 -11.24 11.36 5.59
C LEU A 112 -11.61 12.84 5.73
N TRP A 113 -11.06 13.73 4.89
CA TRP A 113 -11.41 15.15 4.90
C TRP A 113 -12.88 15.40 4.56
N MET A 114 -13.42 14.62 3.62
CA MET A 114 -14.83 14.70 3.28
C MET A 114 -15.70 14.22 4.45
N CYS A 115 -15.31 13.13 5.14
CA CYS A 115 -16.04 12.65 6.32
C CYS A 115 -16.10 13.70 7.44
N LEU A 116 -15.03 14.49 7.61
CA LEU A 116 -14.99 15.62 8.54
C LEU A 116 -15.95 16.74 8.11
N ALA A 117 -15.97 17.09 6.82
CA ALA A 117 -16.86 18.12 6.28
C ALA A 117 -18.35 17.77 6.46
N GLU A 118 -18.68 16.49 6.37
CA GLU A 118 -20.03 15.96 6.60
C GLU A 118 -20.37 15.75 8.09
N ASN A 119 -19.44 16.03 9.01
CA ASN A 119 -19.58 15.81 10.46
C ASN A 119 -19.93 14.35 10.84
N TRP A 120 -19.42 13.36 10.10
CA TRP A 120 -19.67 11.95 10.37
C TRP A 120 -18.83 11.39 11.52
N CYS A 121 -17.78 12.10 11.93
CA CYS A 121 -16.91 11.72 13.05
C CYS A 121 -16.25 12.95 13.65
N ASP A 122 -15.76 12.82 14.89
CA ASP A 122 -15.02 13.88 15.58
C ASP A 122 -13.63 14.09 14.93
N GLU A 123 -13.23 15.35 14.80
CA GLU A 123 -11.94 15.77 14.23
C GLU A 123 -10.76 15.05 14.90
N SER A 124 -10.83 14.78 16.20
CA SER A 124 -9.78 14.09 16.94
C SER A 124 -9.50 12.68 16.43
N TYR A 125 -10.51 11.94 15.97
CA TYR A 125 -10.31 10.61 15.37
C TYR A 125 -9.68 10.72 13.98
N VAL A 126 -10.11 11.70 13.19
CA VAL A 126 -9.53 11.97 11.86
C VAL A 126 -8.05 12.34 11.99
N GLU A 127 -7.70 13.21 12.93
CA GLU A 127 -6.31 13.60 13.19
C GLU A 127 -5.44 12.42 13.64
N MET A 128 -6.00 11.49 14.43
CA MET A 128 -5.28 10.26 14.81
C MET A 128 -4.90 9.43 13.58
N VAL A 129 -5.85 9.18 12.67
CA VAL A 129 -5.57 8.42 11.44
C VAL A 129 -4.58 9.18 10.55
N ARG A 130 -4.69 10.51 10.47
CA ARG A 130 -3.76 11.34 9.69
C ARG A 130 -2.33 11.31 10.24
N ALA A 131 -2.15 11.29 11.56
CA ALA A 131 -0.84 11.16 12.18
C ALA A 131 -0.18 9.82 11.82
N GLU A 132 -0.96 8.74 11.79
CA GLU A 132 -0.48 7.42 11.35
C GLU A 132 -0.14 7.39 9.86
N ILE A 133 -0.93 8.04 9.01
CA ILE A 133 -0.63 8.21 7.58
C ILE A 133 0.68 8.98 7.37
N GLU A 134 0.98 9.99 8.19
CA GLU A 134 2.24 10.73 8.08
C GLU A 134 3.44 9.87 8.49
N GLN A 135 3.32 9.06 9.55
CA GLN A 135 4.35 8.07 9.90
C GLN A 135 4.53 7.04 8.77
N PHE A 136 3.43 6.57 8.18
CA PHE A 136 3.46 5.68 7.01
C PHE A 136 4.19 6.31 5.83
N ARG A 137 3.98 7.60 5.56
CA ARG A 137 4.66 8.32 4.48
C ARG A 137 6.18 8.32 4.63
N LEU A 138 6.68 8.47 5.86
CA LEU A 138 8.12 8.42 6.14
C LEU A 138 8.67 7.01 5.89
N LEU A 139 8.00 5.98 6.39
CA LEU A 139 8.37 4.58 6.15
C LEU A 139 8.30 4.23 4.64
N PHE A 140 7.33 4.78 3.92
CA PHE A 140 7.17 4.58 2.48
C PHE A 140 8.37 5.13 1.71
N ILE A 141 8.86 6.32 2.10
CA ILE A 141 10.06 6.90 1.47
C ILE A 141 11.27 6.01 1.69
N ASP A 142 11.47 5.49 2.89
CA ASP A 142 12.59 4.61 3.18
C ASP A 142 12.47 3.26 2.46
N TRP A 143 11.24 2.76 2.31
CA TRP A 143 10.96 1.59 1.49
C TRP A 143 11.31 1.79 0.01
N ILE A 144 10.93 2.92 -0.59
CA ILE A 144 11.31 3.23 -1.99
C ILE A 144 12.83 3.31 -2.16
N LYS A 145 13.56 3.87 -1.18
CA LYS A 145 15.03 3.94 -1.24
C LYS A 145 15.69 2.56 -1.25
N SER A 146 14.99 1.52 -0.78
CA SER A 146 15.50 0.15 -0.76
C SER A 146 15.43 -0.57 -2.11
N PHE A 147 14.77 0.01 -3.12
CA PHE A 147 14.63 -0.62 -4.44
C PHE A 147 15.89 -0.48 -5.27
N ASP A 148 16.32 -1.59 -5.87
CA ASP A 148 17.52 -1.64 -6.72
C ASP A 148 17.19 -1.26 -8.17
N LYS A 149 17.49 -0.01 -8.54
CA LYS A 149 17.32 0.52 -9.90
C LYS A 149 18.14 -0.20 -10.97
N THR A 150 19.21 -0.89 -10.57
CA THR A 150 20.07 -1.61 -11.52
C THR A 150 19.49 -2.97 -11.91
N ASN A 151 18.57 -3.49 -11.09
CA ASN A 151 17.84 -4.72 -11.36
C ASN A 151 16.50 -4.41 -12.03
N ASP A 152 16.52 -4.09 -13.32
CA ASP A 152 15.30 -3.82 -14.09
C ASP A 152 15.29 -4.44 -15.48
N PHE A 153 14.09 -4.77 -15.95
CA PHE A 153 13.81 -5.13 -17.33
C PHE A 153 12.60 -4.33 -17.78
N ALA A 154 12.69 -3.67 -18.93
CA ALA A 154 11.61 -2.84 -19.43
C ALA A 154 10.37 -3.69 -19.77
N ASP A 155 9.22 -3.30 -19.22
CA ASP A 155 7.93 -3.85 -19.63
C ASP A 155 7.42 -3.16 -20.91
N GLU A 156 6.29 -3.64 -21.44
CA GLU A 156 5.68 -3.11 -22.67
C GLU A 156 5.12 -1.68 -22.51
N TRP A 157 4.95 -1.20 -21.27
CA TRP A 157 4.39 0.11 -20.95
C TRP A 157 5.46 1.17 -20.68
N HIS A 158 6.69 0.74 -20.41
CA HIS A 158 7.90 1.54 -20.21
C HIS A 158 7.78 2.67 -19.16
N LEU A 159 6.82 2.61 -18.23
CA LEU A 159 6.45 3.72 -17.34
C LEU A 159 7.59 4.18 -16.41
N PHE A 160 8.46 3.25 -16.01
CA PHE A 160 9.59 3.52 -15.10
C PHE A 160 10.95 3.38 -15.77
N ASN A 161 10.97 3.21 -17.10
CA ASN A 161 12.19 3.06 -17.88
C ASN A 161 12.61 4.40 -18.49
N ASP A 162 13.84 4.48 -18.96
CA ASP A 162 14.36 5.67 -19.61
C ASP A 162 13.69 5.85 -20.99
N PRO A 163 13.09 7.01 -21.31
CA PRO A 163 12.55 7.29 -22.63
C PRO A 163 13.52 7.03 -23.79
N GLU A 164 14.83 7.15 -23.59
CA GLU A 164 15.84 6.84 -24.59
C GLU A 164 15.92 5.34 -24.93
N THR A 165 15.38 4.48 -24.06
CA THR A 165 15.35 3.01 -24.22
C THR A 165 14.05 2.50 -24.82
N PHE A 166 13.12 3.39 -25.20
CA PHE A 166 11.84 2.98 -25.76
C PHE A 166 12.03 2.30 -27.12
N PRO A 167 11.15 1.34 -27.49
CA PRO A 167 11.14 0.78 -28.82
C PRO A 167 11.05 1.92 -29.84
N LYS A 168 11.84 1.84 -30.91
CA LYS A 168 11.66 2.76 -32.03
C LYS A 168 10.30 2.49 -32.65
N ASP A 169 9.62 3.55 -33.10
CA ASP A 169 8.42 3.40 -33.92
C ASP A 169 8.74 2.41 -35.05
N ASP A 170 7.88 1.40 -35.23
CA ASP A 170 7.97 0.52 -36.38
C ASP A 170 7.94 1.41 -37.63
N GLU A 171 9.01 1.39 -38.44
CA GLU A 171 9.05 2.12 -39.71
C GLU A 171 7.89 1.59 -40.59
N GLU A 172 6.82 2.38 -40.73
CA GLU A 172 5.71 2.13 -41.67
C GLU A 172 6.17 2.17 -43.14
#